data_AF-A0A1A8KSS2-F1
#
_entry.id   AF-A0A1A8KSS2-F1
#
_cell.length_a   1.000
_cell.length_b   1.000
_cell.length_c   1.000
_cell.angle_alpha   90.00
_cell.angle_beta   90.00
_cell.angle_gamma   90.00
#
_symmetry.space_group_name_H-M   'P 1'
#
loop_
_entity.id
_entity.type
_entity.pdbx_description
1 polymer ?
#
loop_
_entity_poly.entity_id
_entity_poly.type
_entity_poly.pdbx_seq_one_letter_code
_entity_poly.pdbx_strand_id
1 'polypeptide(L)'
;MDFIDCLEIVLLFTGRRRCRDDPDQGLQEALRTRLRVVESNSKDVAQLFKDLSARLVSVHAEKDSFVLTFKTVEEIWKFSTYLSLGYVARCLENFLCDQSFWLDPELLSDLEINVTVDEEHLATLYLGLLLQEGSFFAKSLFTTSEQDEEDDEKLSFQKNDLLMVRDKKEDSLWEGTMVSTGNHGLVPVSAMQPLPYPFYQWFLRKYPGHAGCSPTETEYFEDSIVIGSCVAVADYSPTTPDELQLNQGDVVEIQGLLLRGVEGFIGK
;
A
#
# COMPACT_ATOMS: atom_id res chain seq x y z
N MET A 1 -12.67 5.86 -23.62
CA MET A 1 -12.91 6.19 -22.20
C MET A 1 -11.54 6.42 -21.63
N ASP A 2 -11.20 7.70 -21.47
CA ASP A 2 -9.83 8.15 -21.30
C ASP A 2 -9.28 7.70 -19.94
N PHE A 3 -8.11 7.04 -19.95
CA PHE A 3 -7.36 6.60 -18.76
C PHE A 3 -6.94 7.75 -17.82
N ILE A 4 -7.30 9.00 -18.14
CA ILE A 4 -6.83 10.22 -17.51
C ILE A 4 -7.69 10.60 -16.27
N ASP A 5 -8.96 10.20 -16.22
CA ASP A 5 -9.84 10.48 -15.07
C ASP A 5 -9.69 9.47 -13.90
N CYS A 6 -8.90 8.40 -14.06
CA CYS A 6 -8.74 7.32 -13.08
C CYS A 6 -7.54 7.48 -12.14
N LEU A 7 -6.88 8.65 -12.07
CA LEU A 7 -5.65 8.83 -11.27
C LEU A 7 -5.82 9.66 -9.99
N GLU A 8 -7.06 10.03 -9.65
CA GLU A 8 -7.37 10.90 -8.51
C GLU A 8 -8.11 10.11 -7.42
N ILE A 9 -7.76 10.34 -6.15
CA ILE A 9 -8.49 9.80 -4.99
C ILE A 9 -9.03 10.93 -4.14
N VAL A 10 -10.22 10.71 -3.60
CA VAL A 10 -10.83 11.63 -2.63
C VAL A 10 -10.48 11.16 -1.22
N LEU A 11 -9.80 12.03 -0.48
CA LEU A 11 -9.61 11.90 0.95
C LEU A 11 -10.65 12.76 1.67
N LEU A 12 -11.61 12.08 2.30
CA LEU A 12 -12.61 12.71 3.15
C LEU A 12 -11.98 12.96 4.52
N PHE A 13 -12.26 14.13 5.12
CA PHE A 13 -11.87 14.40 6.49
C PHE A 13 -13.11 14.76 7.32
N THR A 14 -13.12 14.34 8.57
CA THR A 14 -14.18 14.65 9.52
C THR A 14 -13.58 15.03 10.87
N GLY A 15 -14.11 16.06 11.49
CA GLY A 15 -13.82 16.43 12.87
C GLY A 15 -14.82 15.81 13.83
N ARG A 16 -14.33 15.18 14.90
CA ARG A 16 -15.14 14.74 16.03
C ARG A 16 -14.55 15.24 17.34
N ARG A 17 -15.34 15.16 18.41
CA ARG A 17 -14.84 15.38 19.76
C ARG A 17 -14.39 14.05 20.37
N ARG A 18 -13.25 13.98 21.03
CA ARG A 18 -12.75 12.76 21.69
C ARG A 18 -13.70 12.32 22.80
N CYS A 19 -14.35 13.27 23.46
CA CYS A 19 -15.32 13.00 24.51
C CYS A 19 -16.71 12.54 24.00
N ARG A 20 -16.96 12.52 22.68
CA ARG A 20 -18.28 12.19 22.11
C ARG A 20 -18.16 11.41 20.80
N ASP A 21 -18.87 10.29 20.70
CA ASP A 21 -18.92 9.51 19.45
C ASP A 21 -19.76 10.19 18.35
N ASP A 22 -20.62 11.15 18.69
CA ASP A 22 -21.50 11.81 17.72
C ASP A 22 -20.78 12.88 16.88
N PRO A 23 -21.12 13.01 15.58
CA PRO A 23 -20.59 14.05 14.71
C PRO A 23 -21.02 15.44 15.19
N ASP A 24 -20.05 16.29 15.52
CA ASP A 24 -20.28 17.68 15.92
C ASP A 24 -20.38 18.56 14.66
N GLN A 25 -21.60 18.86 14.24
CA GLN A 25 -21.86 19.69 13.06
C GLN A 25 -21.24 21.08 13.16
N GLY A 26 -21.22 21.69 14.35
CA GLY A 26 -20.63 23.01 14.55
C GLY A 26 -19.12 22.99 14.42
N LEU A 27 -18.48 21.93 14.93
CA LEU A 27 -17.04 21.71 14.77
C LEU A 27 -16.67 21.45 13.30
N GLN A 28 -17.46 20.62 12.61
CA GLN A 28 -17.26 20.35 11.18
C GLN A 28 -17.43 21.63 10.34
N GLU A 29 -18.40 22.49 10.64
CA GLU A 29 -18.57 23.79 9.98
C GLU A 29 -17.40 24.74 10.23
N ALA A 30 -16.83 24.73 11.43
CA ALA A 30 -15.65 25.53 11.76
C ALA A 30 -14.42 25.03 10.96
N LEU A 31 -14.20 23.71 10.89
CA LEU A 31 -13.16 23.11 10.05
C LEU A 31 -13.39 23.40 8.56
N ARG A 32 -14.63 23.33 8.08
CA ARG A 32 -15.00 23.70 6.71
C ARG A 32 -14.68 25.16 6.40
N THR A 33 -14.94 26.05 7.35
CA THR A 33 -14.56 27.47 7.22
C THR A 33 -13.05 27.64 7.09
N ARG A 34 -12.26 26.86 7.85
CA ARG A 34 -10.80 26.81 7.68
C ARG A 34 -10.40 26.31 6.31
N LEU A 35 -11.06 25.26 5.82
CA LEU A 35 -10.78 24.75 4.48
C LEU A 35 -11.09 25.71 3.36
N ARG A 36 -12.14 26.53 3.44
CA ARG A 36 -12.37 27.58 2.44
C ARG A 36 -11.20 28.54 2.32
N VAL A 37 -10.53 28.84 3.44
CA VAL A 37 -9.30 29.65 3.45
C VAL A 37 -8.16 28.89 2.77
N VAL A 38 -7.98 27.62 3.11
CA VAL A 38 -6.94 26.75 2.52
C VAL A 38 -7.16 26.52 1.02
N GLU A 39 -8.41 26.40 0.58
CA GLU A 39 -8.82 26.25 -0.82
C GLU A 39 -8.42 27.50 -1.63
N SER A 40 -8.52 28.70 -1.03
CA SER A 40 -8.08 29.95 -1.66
C SER A 40 -6.56 30.12 -1.73
N ASN A 41 -5.79 29.47 -0.84
CA ASN A 41 -4.33 29.51 -0.80
C ASN A 41 -3.76 28.13 -0.46
N SER A 42 -3.71 27.24 -1.46
CA SER A 42 -3.43 25.83 -1.26
C SER A 42 -1.94 25.47 -1.14
N LYS A 43 -1.02 26.44 -1.13
CA LYS A 43 0.43 26.17 -1.17
C LYS A 43 0.93 25.36 0.04
N ASP A 44 0.51 25.76 1.24
CA ASP A 44 1.00 25.13 2.47
C ASP A 44 0.41 23.71 2.64
N VAL A 45 -0.86 23.52 2.29
CA VAL A 45 -1.49 22.19 2.32
C VAL A 45 -0.97 21.29 1.20
N ALA A 46 -0.64 21.84 0.02
CA ALA A 46 0.01 21.08 -1.04
C ALA A 46 1.39 20.59 -0.61
N GLN A 47 2.14 21.42 0.13
CA GLN A 47 3.41 21.03 0.72
C GLN A 47 3.23 19.94 1.79
N LEU A 48 2.22 20.06 2.65
CA LEU A 48 1.87 19.02 3.63
C LEU A 48 1.63 17.66 2.96
N PHE A 49 0.78 17.61 1.92
CA PHE A 49 0.51 16.36 1.21
C PHE A 49 1.74 15.83 0.48
N LYS A 50 2.58 16.71 -0.06
CA LYS A 50 3.86 16.32 -0.68
C LYS A 50 4.78 15.63 0.33
N ASP A 51 4.86 16.14 1.56
CA ASP A 51 5.65 15.52 2.64
C ASP A 51 5.05 14.18 3.09
N LEU A 52 3.72 14.04 2.97
CA LEU A 52 2.99 12.77 3.14
C LEU A 52 3.04 11.86 1.91
N SER A 53 3.86 12.16 0.89
CA SER A 53 4.00 11.36 -0.33
C SER A 53 2.74 11.28 -1.21
N ALA A 54 1.91 12.32 -1.18
CA ALA A 54 0.77 12.51 -2.09
C ALA A 54 0.87 13.85 -2.83
N ARG A 55 0.14 14.00 -3.93
CA ARG A 55 0.09 15.25 -4.70
C ARG A 55 -1.31 15.82 -4.61
N LEU A 56 -1.44 17.00 -4.01
CA LEU A 56 -2.74 17.69 -3.93
C LEU A 56 -3.14 18.21 -5.32
N VAL A 57 -4.31 17.80 -5.78
CA VAL A 57 -4.95 18.29 -7.01
C VAL A 57 -5.85 19.48 -6.68
N SER A 58 -6.77 19.30 -5.74
CA SER A 58 -7.72 20.32 -5.30
C SER A 58 -8.14 20.12 -3.85
N VAL A 59 -8.64 21.19 -3.25
CA VAL A 59 -9.34 21.17 -1.96
C VAL A 59 -10.81 21.44 -2.27
N HIS A 60 -11.71 20.70 -1.66
CA HIS A 60 -13.15 20.91 -1.78
C HIS A 60 -13.75 21.10 -0.39
N ALA A 61 -13.82 22.36 0.07
CA ALA A 61 -14.34 22.65 1.40
C ALA A 61 -15.80 22.20 1.56
N GLU A 62 -16.66 22.42 0.56
CA GLU A 62 -18.09 22.03 0.65
C GLU A 62 -18.33 20.51 0.70
N LYS A 63 -17.35 19.71 0.27
CA LYS A 63 -17.41 18.25 0.32
C LYS A 63 -16.59 17.66 1.46
N ASP A 64 -16.02 18.53 2.29
CA ASP A 64 -15.08 18.17 3.33
C ASP A 64 -13.96 17.23 2.84
N SER A 65 -13.33 17.58 1.71
CA SER A 65 -12.42 16.66 1.05
C SER A 65 -11.21 17.29 0.38
N PHE A 66 -10.19 16.46 0.20
CA PHE A 66 -9.00 16.73 -0.60
C PHE A 66 -8.98 15.75 -1.76
N VAL A 67 -8.66 16.24 -2.95
CA VAL A 67 -8.42 15.38 -4.12
C VAL A 67 -6.91 15.24 -4.28
N LEU A 68 -6.46 14.00 -4.21
CA LEU A 68 -5.05 13.63 -4.25
C LEU A 68 -4.77 12.81 -5.50
N THR A 69 -3.53 12.82 -5.95
CA THR A 69 -3.03 11.91 -6.97
C THR A 69 -1.63 11.45 -6.60
N PHE A 70 -1.16 10.41 -7.28
CA PHE A 70 0.15 9.81 -7.10
C PHE A 70 0.80 9.66 -8.47
N LYS A 71 2.12 9.84 -8.51
CA LYS A 71 2.92 9.72 -9.72
C LYS A 71 3.67 8.39 -9.78
N THR A 72 3.99 7.80 -8.64
CA THR A 72 4.82 6.60 -8.57
C THR A 72 4.29 5.60 -7.55
N VAL A 73 4.67 4.34 -7.70
CA VAL A 73 4.39 3.31 -6.69
C VAL A 73 5.03 3.67 -5.34
N GLU A 74 6.15 4.41 -5.37
CA GLU A 74 6.80 4.91 -4.16
C GLU A 74 5.97 5.93 -3.38
N GLU A 75 5.30 6.85 -4.09
CA GLU A 75 4.42 7.83 -3.48
C GLU A 75 3.23 7.13 -2.79
N ILE A 76 2.52 6.25 -3.53
CA ILE A 76 1.31 5.59 -3.01
C ILE A 76 1.60 4.64 -1.84
N TRP A 77 2.70 3.87 -1.85
CA TRP A 77 2.96 2.96 -0.71
C TRP A 77 3.27 3.71 0.58
N LYS A 78 4.04 4.80 0.49
CA LYS A 78 4.35 5.65 1.66
C LYS A 78 3.09 6.30 2.19
N PHE A 79 2.29 6.87 1.30
CA PHE A 79 1.04 7.50 1.69
C PHE A 79 0.07 6.51 2.34
N SER A 80 -0.16 5.33 1.74
CA SER A 80 -1.02 4.30 2.33
C SER A 80 -0.55 3.87 3.71
N THR A 81 0.78 3.80 3.92
CA THR A 81 1.37 3.50 5.23
C THR A 81 1.11 4.62 6.23
N TYR A 82 1.30 5.89 5.84
CA TYR A 82 0.99 7.03 6.71
C TYR A 82 -0.50 7.12 7.03
N LEU A 83 -1.37 6.71 6.09
CA LEU A 83 -2.81 6.69 6.28
C LEU A 83 -3.21 5.62 7.31
N SER A 84 -2.71 4.39 7.17
CA SER A 84 -3.02 3.29 8.09
C SER A 84 -2.47 3.52 9.51
N LEU A 85 -1.33 4.21 9.63
CA LEU A 85 -0.75 4.62 10.92
C LEU A 85 -1.45 5.85 11.55
N GLY A 86 -2.42 6.46 10.87
CA GLY A 86 -3.12 7.65 11.36
C GLY A 86 -2.30 8.95 11.28
N TYR A 87 -1.11 8.93 10.67
CA TYR A 87 -0.26 10.12 10.53
C TYR A 87 -0.88 11.18 9.63
N VAL A 88 -1.61 10.77 8.58
CA VAL A 88 -2.31 11.72 7.70
C VAL A 88 -3.34 12.54 8.49
N ALA A 89 -4.16 11.88 9.32
CA ALA A 89 -5.11 12.52 10.22
C ALA A 89 -4.40 13.49 11.18
N ARG A 90 -3.33 13.04 11.83
CA ARG A 90 -2.59 13.86 12.81
C ARG A 90 -1.93 15.08 12.18
N CYS A 91 -1.38 14.94 10.98
CA CYS A 91 -0.79 16.03 10.22
C CYS A 91 -1.83 17.09 9.85
N LEU A 92 -3.03 16.66 9.41
CA LEU A 92 -4.13 17.58 9.12
C LEU A 92 -4.67 18.24 10.39
N GLU A 93 -4.74 17.52 11.51
CA GLU A 93 -5.11 18.09 12.80
C GLU A 93 -4.17 19.23 13.16
N ASN A 94 -2.86 18.98 13.16
CA ASN A 94 -1.87 20.02 13.46
C ASN A 94 -1.93 21.21 12.49
N PHE A 95 -2.23 20.96 11.21
CA PHE A 95 -2.30 22.00 10.19
C PHE A 95 -3.56 22.87 10.30
N LEU A 96 -4.73 22.26 10.51
CA LEU A 96 -6.02 22.96 10.55
C LEU A 96 -6.29 23.59 11.93
N CYS A 97 -5.67 23.06 12.99
CA CYS A 97 -5.95 23.39 14.38
C CYS A 97 -4.91 24.31 15.03
N ASP A 98 -4.15 25.07 14.24
CA ASP A 98 -3.20 26.04 14.77
C ASP A 98 -3.92 27.06 15.69
N GLN A 99 -3.43 27.18 16.93
CA GLN A 99 -3.98 28.00 18.01
C GLN A 99 -4.10 29.48 17.65
N SER A 100 -3.35 29.95 16.65
CA SER A 100 -3.46 31.31 16.13
C SER A 100 -4.83 31.64 15.52
N PHE A 101 -5.59 30.61 15.11
CA PHE A 101 -6.85 30.77 14.40
C PHE A 101 -8.09 30.38 15.20
N TRP A 102 -7.94 29.58 16.25
CA TRP A 102 -9.05 29.11 17.08
C TRP A 102 -9.09 29.92 18.37
N LEU A 103 -10.24 30.56 18.62
CA LEU A 103 -10.43 31.46 19.75
C LEU A 103 -10.60 30.73 21.10
N ASP A 104 -10.87 29.42 21.08
CA ASP A 104 -11.08 28.60 22.27
C ASP A 104 -10.14 27.38 22.30
N PRO A 105 -9.07 27.42 23.12
CA PRO A 105 -8.13 26.33 23.28
C PRO A 105 -8.75 25.04 23.85
N GLU A 106 -9.84 25.13 24.62
CA GLU A 106 -10.51 23.95 25.19
C GLU A 106 -11.19 23.14 24.07
N LEU A 107 -11.77 23.82 23.07
CA LEU A 107 -12.35 23.18 21.88
C LEU A 107 -11.31 22.45 21.03
N LEU A 108 -10.08 22.97 20.95
CA LEU A 108 -8.99 22.30 20.24
C LEU A 108 -8.48 21.05 20.95
N SER A 109 -8.48 21.06 22.28
CA SER A 109 -7.93 19.96 23.08
C SER A 109 -8.76 18.67 22.99
N ASP A 110 -10.07 18.81 22.72
CA ASP A 110 -11.02 17.71 22.57
C ASP A 110 -11.25 17.35 21.09
N LEU A 111 -10.64 18.07 20.13
CA LEU A 111 -10.82 17.79 18.70
C LEU A 111 -9.98 16.58 18.25
N GLU A 112 -10.54 15.81 17.33
CA GLU A 112 -9.88 14.72 16.63
C GLU A 112 -10.29 14.75 15.16
N ILE A 113 -9.31 14.69 14.26
CA ILE A 113 -9.55 14.58 12.82
C ILE A 113 -9.46 13.11 12.43
N ASN A 114 -10.51 12.60 11.80
CA ASN A 114 -10.48 11.33 11.10
C ASN A 114 -10.38 11.58 9.60
N VAL A 115 -9.68 10.67 8.91
CA VAL A 115 -9.59 10.68 7.45
C VAL A 115 -9.96 9.32 6.91
N THR A 116 -10.66 9.31 5.79
CA THR A 116 -11.05 8.08 5.09
C THR A 116 -10.84 8.24 3.60
N VAL A 117 -10.45 7.14 2.96
CA VAL A 117 -10.34 7.02 1.51
C VAL A 117 -11.09 5.77 1.06
N ASP A 118 -11.48 5.74 -0.20
CA ASP A 118 -11.99 4.52 -0.82
C ASP A 118 -10.80 3.57 -1.08
N GLU A 119 -10.71 2.48 -0.32
CA GLU A 119 -9.62 1.51 -0.40
C GLU A 119 -9.59 0.76 -1.74
N GLU A 120 -10.75 0.48 -2.33
CA GLU A 120 -10.86 -0.19 -3.64
C GLU A 120 -10.35 0.74 -4.75
N HIS A 121 -10.69 2.02 -4.65
CA HIS A 121 -10.17 3.02 -5.56
C HIS A 121 -8.65 3.22 -5.39
N LEU A 122 -8.14 3.23 -4.15
CA LEU A 122 -6.71 3.32 -3.88
C LEU A 122 -5.95 2.11 -4.46
N ALA A 123 -6.51 0.91 -4.37
CA ALA A 123 -5.96 -0.29 -4.99
C ALA A 123 -5.95 -0.19 -6.53
N THR A 124 -7.01 0.37 -7.12
CA THR A 124 -7.09 0.62 -8.57
C THR A 124 -6.02 1.61 -9.04
N LEU A 125 -5.78 2.68 -8.28
CA LEU A 125 -4.71 3.64 -8.55
C LEU A 125 -3.33 3.00 -8.52
N TYR A 126 -3.08 2.18 -7.51
CA TYR A 126 -1.84 1.42 -7.40
C TYR A 126 -1.61 0.52 -8.62
N LEU A 127 -2.62 -0.25 -9.03
CA LEU A 127 -2.52 -1.10 -10.22
C LEU A 127 -2.26 -0.28 -11.48
N GLY A 128 -2.93 0.87 -11.63
CA GLY A 128 -2.69 1.80 -12.72
C GLY A 128 -1.24 2.29 -12.77
N LEU A 129 -0.66 2.65 -11.62
CA LEU A 129 0.75 3.06 -11.51
C LEU A 129 1.72 1.92 -11.88
N LEU A 130 1.45 0.69 -11.44
CA LEU A 130 2.29 -0.45 -11.79
C LEU A 130 2.32 -0.73 -13.30
N LEU A 131 1.15 -0.68 -13.93
CA LEU A 131 1.03 -0.88 -15.38
C LEU A 131 1.74 0.25 -16.14
N GLN A 132 1.65 1.49 -15.66
CA GLN A 132 2.38 2.62 -16.24
C GLN A 132 3.91 2.48 -16.13
N GLU A 133 4.42 1.91 -15.04
CA GLU A 133 5.84 1.60 -14.89
C GLU A 133 6.31 0.47 -15.82
N GLY A 134 5.38 -0.36 -16.31
CA GLY A 134 5.61 -1.38 -17.34
C GLY A 134 6.40 -2.60 -16.89
N SER A 135 6.86 -2.65 -15.65
CA SER A 135 7.48 -3.85 -15.05
C SER A 135 7.21 -3.93 -13.55
N PHE A 136 6.76 -5.08 -13.07
CA PHE A 136 6.38 -5.26 -11.68
C PHE A 136 6.48 -6.72 -11.26
N PHE A 137 6.54 -6.96 -9.95
CA PHE A 137 6.49 -8.31 -9.41
C PHE A 137 5.06 -8.83 -9.37
N ALA A 138 4.89 -10.08 -9.73
CA ALA A 138 3.62 -10.79 -9.71
C ALA A 138 3.80 -12.19 -9.14
N LYS A 139 2.71 -12.70 -8.56
CA LYS A 139 2.59 -14.07 -8.11
C LYS A 139 1.83 -14.88 -9.17
N SER A 140 2.27 -16.10 -9.46
CA SER A 140 1.50 -17.03 -10.29
C SER A 140 0.27 -17.57 -9.55
N LEU A 141 -0.85 -17.69 -10.27
CA LEU A 141 -2.12 -18.16 -9.74
C LEU A 141 -2.29 -19.69 -9.81
N PHE A 142 -1.61 -20.32 -10.75
CA PHE A 142 -1.66 -21.76 -11.01
C PHE A 142 -0.32 -22.27 -11.53
N THR A 143 -0.17 -23.59 -11.58
CA THR A 143 1.00 -24.28 -12.13
C THR A 143 0.80 -24.51 -13.62
N THR A 144 1.83 -24.28 -14.43
CA THR A 144 1.82 -24.59 -15.87
C THR A 144 1.67 -26.10 -16.08
N SER A 145 0.84 -26.53 -17.03
CA SER A 145 0.61 -27.96 -17.28
C SER A 145 1.74 -28.55 -18.14
N GLU A 146 2.06 -29.84 -17.95
CA GLU A 146 3.08 -30.55 -18.74
C GLU A 146 2.79 -30.55 -20.27
N GLN A 147 1.57 -30.21 -20.69
CA GLN A 147 1.18 -30.11 -22.11
C GLN A 147 1.57 -28.76 -22.76
N ASP A 148 1.96 -27.76 -21.96
CA ASP A 148 2.41 -26.46 -22.45
C ASP A 148 3.93 -26.40 -22.69
N GLU A 149 4.66 -27.48 -22.39
CA GLU A 149 6.13 -27.58 -22.53
C GLU A 149 6.61 -27.69 -23.99
N GLU A 150 5.71 -27.86 -24.97
CA GLU A 150 6.07 -27.94 -26.40
C GLU A 150 6.43 -26.57 -27.03
N ASP A 151 6.28 -25.48 -26.29
CA ASP A 151 6.58 -24.11 -26.73
C ASP A 151 7.78 -23.56 -25.94
N ASP A 152 8.98 -23.67 -26.52
CA ASP A 152 10.26 -23.27 -25.92
C ASP A 152 10.30 -21.79 -25.46
N GLU A 153 9.35 -20.96 -25.92
CA GLU A 153 9.24 -19.55 -25.54
C GLU A 153 8.44 -19.34 -24.23
N LYS A 154 7.66 -20.32 -23.76
CA LYS A 154 6.85 -20.21 -22.54
C LYS A 154 7.66 -20.54 -21.29
N LEU A 155 7.46 -19.77 -20.23
CA LEU A 155 8.07 -20.03 -18.94
C LEU A 155 7.25 -21.06 -18.15
N SER A 156 7.90 -22.13 -17.67
CA SER A 156 7.31 -23.04 -16.69
C SER A 156 7.39 -22.43 -15.28
N PHE A 157 6.27 -22.44 -14.57
CA PHE A 157 6.14 -21.93 -13.20
C PHE A 157 5.12 -22.77 -12.42
N GLN A 158 5.30 -22.81 -11.11
CA GLN A 158 4.36 -23.39 -10.16
C GLN A 158 3.48 -22.31 -9.55
N LYS A 159 2.31 -22.68 -9.03
CA LYS A 159 1.45 -21.79 -8.25
C LYS A 159 2.26 -21.16 -7.11
N ASN A 160 2.03 -19.88 -6.83
CA ASN A 160 2.73 -19.08 -5.82
C ASN A 160 4.20 -18.74 -6.13
N ASP A 161 4.72 -19.09 -7.31
CA ASP A 161 6.00 -18.57 -7.78
C ASP A 161 5.98 -17.05 -7.89
N LEU A 162 7.12 -16.44 -7.60
CA LEU A 162 7.36 -15.01 -7.72
C LEU A 162 8.10 -14.71 -9.02
N LEU A 163 7.50 -13.85 -9.85
CA LEU A 163 8.02 -13.46 -11.15
C LEU A 163 8.11 -11.94 -11.23
N MET A 164 9.15 -11.44 -11.89
CA MET A 164 9.14 -10.09 -12.46
C MET A 164 8.47 -10.18 -13.83
N VAL A 165 7.36 -9.48 -14.04
CA VAL A 165 6.68 -9.42 -15.32
C VAL A 165 6.88 -8.06 -15.97
N ARG A 166 7.01 -8.04 -17.30
CA ARG A 166 7.08 -6.82 -18.10
C ARG A 166 5.95 -6.83 -19.13
N ASP A 167 5.18 -5.74 -19.10
CA ASP A 167 4.06 -5.55 -20.02
C ASP A 167 4.59 -5.26 -21.42
N LYS A 168 4.32 -6.18 -22.35
CA LYS A 168 4.38 -5.91 -23.77
C LYS A 168 2.99 -5.41 -24.14
N LYS A 169 2.89 -4.13 -24.49
CA LYS A 169 1.63 -3.43 -24.83
C LYS A 169 0.80 -4.07 -25.97
N GLU A 170 1.24 -5.19 -26.53
CA GLU A 170 0.53 -6.08 -27.43
C GLU A 170 0.50 -7.49 -26.81
N ASP A 171 -0.70 -8.06 -26.76
CA ASP A 171 -1.07 -9.44 -26.39
C ASP A 171 -1.32 -9.84 -24.94
N SER A 172 -2.10 -10.93 -24.80
CA SER A 172 -2.46 -11.66 -23.58
C SER A 172 -1.26 -12.35 -22.88
N LEU A 173 -0.04 -12.00 -23.27
CA LEU A 173 1.21 -12.60 -22.82
C LEU A 173 2.16 -11.48 -22.37
N TRP A 174 2.83 -11.70 -21.24
CA TRP A 174 3.87 -10.84 -20.72
C TRP A 174 5.23 -11.54 -20.78
N GLU A 175 6.32 -10.77 -20.77
CA GLU A 175 7.63 -11.34 -20.46
C GLU A 175 7.70 -11.58 -18.95
N GLY A 176 7.92 -12.82 -18.53
CA GLY A 176 8.17 -13.20 -17.15
C GLY A 176 9.64 -13.55 -16.92
N THR A 177 10.16 -13.21 -15.74
CA THR A 177 11.43 -13.69 -15.24
C THR A 177 11.23 -14.22 -13.83
N MET A 178 11.49 -15.51 -13.62
CA MET A 178 11.38 -16.15 -12.32
C MET A 178 12.47 -15.61 -11.38
N VAL A 179 12.06 -15.13 -10.20
CA VAL A 179 12.99 -14.44 -9.29
C VAL A 179 13.99 -15.41 -8.64
N SER A 180 13.60 -16.66 -8.42
CA SER A 180 14.45 -17.69 -7.79
C SER A 180 15.52 -18.24 -8.73
N THR A 181 15.18 -18.51 -9.99
CA THR A 181 16.07 -19.18 -10.97
C THR A 181 16.70 -18.22 -11.98
N GLY A 182 16.09 -17.06 -12.21
CA GLY A 182 16.44 -16.16 -13.31
C GLY A 182 15.97 -16.63 -14.68
N ASN A 183 15.22 -17.75 -14.76
CA ASN A 183 14.65 -18.22 -16.02
C ASN A 183 13.65 -17.20 -16.56
N HIS A 184 13.66 -16.97 -17.86
CA HIS A 184 12.80 -16.01 -18.53
C HIS A 184 12.02 -16.68 -19.65
N GLY A 185 10.86 -16.13 -19.98
CA GLY A 185 9.98 -16.62 -21.03
C GLY A 185 8.65 -15.87 -21.03
N LEU A 186 7.70 -16.31 -21.85
CA LEU A 186 6.37 -15.74 -21.92
C LEU A 186 5.45 -16.34 -20.85
N VAL A 187 4.64 -15.49 -20.24
CA VAL A 187 3.63 -15.89 -19.24
C VAL A 187 2.25 -15.30 -19.57
N PRO A 188 1.16 -16.06 -19.42
CA PRO A 188 -0.19 -15.51 -19.63
C PRO A 188 -0.53 -14.44 -18.60
N VAL A 189 -1.14 -13.33 -19.04
CA VAL A 189 -1.63 -12.28 -18.14
C VAL A 189 -2.62 -12.84 -17.12
N SER A 190 -3.50 -13.75 -17.55
CA SER A 190 -4.48 -14.43 -16.69
C SER A 190 -3.86 -15.35 -15.63
N ALA A 191 -2.60 -15.72 -15.79
CA ALA A 191 -1.85 -16.54 -14.83
C ALA A 191 -1.18 -15.71 -13.73
N MET A 192 -1.12 -14.38 -13.90
CA MET A 192 -0.30 -13.49 -13.08
C MET A 192 -1.16 -12.54 -12.27
N GLN A 193 -0.87 -12.46 -10.97
CA GLN A 193 -1.49 -11.52 -10.05
C GLN A 193 -0.42 -10.55 -9.54
N PRO A 194 -0.53 -9.23 -9.81
CA PRO A 194 0.33 -8.23 -9.18
C PRO A 194 0.27 -8.34 -7.65
N LEU A 195 1.40 -8.11 -6.97
CA LEU A 195 1.43 -8.19 -5.51
C LEU A 195 0.45 -7.17 -4.90
N PRO A 196 -0.40 -7.55 -3.92
CA PRO A 196 -1.53 -6.76 -3.48
C PRO A 196 -1.13 -5.46 -2.75
N TYR A 197 -0.02 -5.47 -2.01
CA TYR A 197 0.45 -4.30 -1.29
C TYR A 197 1.60 -3.61 -2.04
N PRO A 198 1.50 -2.29 -2.32
CA PRO A 198 2.54 -1.51 -2.98
C PRO A 198 3.92 -1.61 -2.33
N PHE A 199 3.96 -1.82 -1.00
CA PHE A 199 5.19 -2.02 -0.24
C PHE A 199 6.05 -3.16 -0.79
N TYR A 200 5.45 -4.30 -1.16
CA TYR A 200 6.22 -5.45 -1.65
C TYR A 200 6.93 -5.15 -2.97
N GLN A 201 6.32 -4.36 -3.85
CA GLN A 201 6.95 -3.93 -5.09
C GLN A 201 8.20 -3.10 -4.80
N TRP A 202 8.07 -2.11 -3.91
CA TRP A 202 9.21 -1.27 -3.53
C TRP A 202 10.30 -2.08 -2.83
N PHE A 203 9.93 -2.94 -1.89
CA PHE A 203 10.87 -3.76 -1.13
C PHE A 203 11.70 -4.66 -2.05
N LEU A 204 11.05 -5.42 -2.93
CA LEU A 204 11.71 -6.33 -3.86
C LEU A 204 12.59 -5.58 -4.87
N ARG A 205 12.19 -4.39 -5.31
CA ARG A 205 13.03 -3.54 -6.19
C ARG A 205 14.27 -3.03 -5.47
N LYS A 206 14.15 -2.66 -4.20
CA LYS A 206 15.26 -2.10 -3.41
C LYS A 206 16.22 -3.18 -2.90
N TYR A 207 15.70 -4.38 -2.67
CA TYR A 207 16.43 -5.51 -2.09
C TYR A 207 16.30 -6.78 -2.96
N PRO A 208 16.78 -6.76 -4.23
CA PRO A 208 16.60 -7.88 -5.15
C PRO A 208 17.27 -9.19 -4.67
N GLY A 209 18.32 -9.09 -3.85
CA GLY A 209 19.03 -10.24 -3.28
C GLY A 209 18.29 -10.97 -2.15
N HIS A 210 17.16 -10.44 -1.64
CA HIS A 210 16.36 -11.09 -0.59
C HIS A 210 15.23 -11.96 -1.17
N ALA A 211 15.07 -11.96 -2.50
CA ALA A 211 14.06 -12.75 -3.19
C ALA A 211 14.67 -13.87 -4.06
N GLY A 212 15.94 -13.74 -4.45
CA GLY A 212 16.72 -14.79 -5.08
C GLY A 212 17.45 -15.60 -4.00
N CYS A 213 16.95 -16.79 -3.68
CA CYS A 213 17.57 -17.65 -2.67
C CYS A 213 18.95 -18.13 -3.14
N SER A 214 19.97 -18.03 -2.27
CA SER A 214 21.13 -18.91 -2.35
C SER A 214 20.80 -20.20 -1.56
N PRO A 215 21.26 -21.40 -1.99
CA PRO A 215 20.64 -22.68 -1.61
C PRO A 215 20.96 -23.20 -0.20
N THR A 216 21.43 -22.35 0.72
CA THR A 216 22.31 -22.84 1.81
C THR A 216 21.80 -22.71 3.24
N GLU A 217 20.57 -22.24 3.49
CA GLU A 217 20.06 -22.21 4.86
C GLU A 217 18.70 -22.87 4.95
N THR A 218 18.57 -23.81 5.90
CA THR A 218 17.40 -24.65 6.17
C THR A 218 16.10 -23.89 6.01
N GLU A 219 15.37 -24.22 4.94
CA GLU A 219 14.24 -23.45 4.46
C GLU A 219 12.96 -23.90 5.16
N TYR A 220 12.18 -22.94 5.68
CA TYR A 220 11.00 -23.22 6.48
C TYR A 220 9.74 -23.56 5.65
N PHE A 221 9.74 -23.28 4.35
CA PHE A 221 8.61 -23.55 3.43
C PHE A 221 9.05 -23.63 1.96
N GLU A 222 8.33 -24.42 1.15
CA GLU A 222 8.66 -24.70 -0.27
C GLU A 222 8.32 -23.53 -1.20
N ASP A 223 7.16 -22.88 -0.99
CA ASP A 223 6.66 -21.80 -1.84
C ASP A 223 7.48 -20.50 -1.74
N SER A 224 7.60 -19.73 -2.84
CA SER A 224 8.26 -18.41 -2.80
C SER A 224 7.46 -17.38 -2.01
N ILE A 225 6.12 -17.51 -2.00
CA ILE A 225 5.18 -16.59 -1.35
C ILE A 225 4.12 -17.40 -0.61
N VAL A 226 3.96 -17.12 0.68
CA VAL A 226 2.95 -17.76 1.53
C VAL A 226 1.96 -16.71 2.06
N ILE A 227 0.69 -17.09 2.14
CA ILE A 227 -0.41 -16.36 2.78
C ILE A 227 -1.13 -17.30 3.75
N GLY A 228 -1.74 -16.76 4.81
CA GLY A 228 -2.51 -17.54 5.77
C GLY A 228 -2.05 -17.35 7.21
N SER A 229 -1.89 -18.43 7.96
CA SER A 229 -1.40 -18.38 9.35
C SER A 229 -0.20 -19.30 9.52
N CYS A 230 0.65 -18.97 10.49
CA CYS A 230 1.78 -19.79 10.90
C CYS A 230 1.74 -20.03 12.40
N VAL A 231 2.50 -21.02 12.86
CA VAL A 231 2.59 -21.37 14.28
C VAL A 231 4.03 -21.14 14.75
N ALA A 232 4.21 -20.38 15.82
CA ALA A 232 5.48 -20.17 16.46
C ALA A 232 6.02 -21.51 16.99
N VAL A 233 7.17 -21.94 16.46
CA VAL A 233 7.82 -23.20 16.86
C VAL A 233 8.74 -23.04 18.08
N ALA A 234 9.05 -21.79 18.44
CA ALA A 234 9.88 -21.40 19.57
C ALA A 234 9.40 -20.06 20.14
N ASP A 235 9.73 -19.79 21.39
CA ASP A 235 9.49 -18.49 22.02
C ASP A 235 10.36 -17.41 21.35
N TYR A 236 9.81 -16.22 21.16
CA TYR A 236 10.49 -15.06 20.60
C TYR A 236 10.22 -13.81 21.45
N SER A 237 11.28 -13.16 21.92
CA SER A 237 11.19 -11.90 22.64
C SER A 237 11.56 -10.72 21.72
N PRO A 238 10.68 -9.72 21.60
CA PRO A 238 10.86 -8.61 20.67
C PRO A 238 12.03 -7.74 21.09
N THR A 239 12.86 -7.38 20.11
CA THR A 239 13.99 -6.46 20.28
C THR A 239 13.61 -5.01 20.04
N THR A 240 12.54 -4.79 19.27
CA THR A 240 11.99 -3.48 18.95
C THR A 240 10.50 -3.40 19.32
N PRO A 241 9.94 -2.19 19.52
CA PRO A 241 8.52 -2.03 19.86
C PRO A 241 7.55 -2.53 18.79
N ASP A 242 8.02 -2.66 17.55
CA ASP A 242 7.22 -3.05 16.38
C ASP A 242 7.20 -4.57 16.16
N GLU A 243 7.92 -5.34 16.99
CA GLU A 243 7.95 -6.79 16.95
C GLU A 243 6.94 -7.42 17.93
N LEU A 244 6.35 -8.55 17.54
CA LEU A 244 5.42 -9.32 18.37
C LEU A 244 6.18 -10.23 19.33
N GLN A 245 5.79 -10.23 20.61
CA GLN A 245 6.16 -11.30 21.54
C GLN A 245 5.39 -12.57 21.16
N LEU A 246 6.11 -13.66 20.93
CA LEU A 246 5.53 -14.96 20.59
C LEU A 246 5.96 -16.01 21.61
N ASN A 247 5.04 -16.90 21.98
CA ASN A 247 5.36 -18.12 22.69
C ASN A 247 5.21 -19.31 21.73
N GLN A 248 5.91 -20.40 22.02
CA GLN A 248 5.75 -21.64 21.28
C GLN A 248 4.28 -22.10 21.31
N GLY A 249 3.71 -22.31 20.12
CA GLY A 249 2.28 -22.60 19.92
C GLY A 249 1.43 -21.39 19.53
N ASP A 250 1.99 -20.17 19.64
CA ASP A 250 1.58 -18.91 19.01
C ASP A 250 1.00 -19.09 17.60
N VAL A 251 -0.31 -18.94 17.36
CA VAL A 251 -0.82 -18.84 15.98
C VAL A 251 -0.80 -17.38 15.56
N VAL A 252 -0.06 -17.08 14.49
CA VAL A 252 0.08 -15.72 13.94
C VAL A 252 -0.56 -15.68 12.56
N GLU A 253 -1.50 -14.77 12.36
CA GLU A 253 -2.08 -14.49 11.05
C GLU A 253 -1.12 -13.62 10.23
N ILE A 254 -0.74 -14.07 9.05
CA ILE A 254 0.12 -13.33 8.12
C ILE A 254 -0.71 -12.21 7.50
N GLN A 255 -0.36 -10.96 7.81
CA GLN A 255 -0.95 -9.77 7.20
C GLN A 255 -0.20 -9.48 5.89
N GLY A 256 -0.83 -9.81 4.77
CA GLY A 256 -0.24 -9.68 3.44
C GLY A 256 0.47 -10.94 2.98
N LEU A 257 1.78 -10.88 2.80
CA LEU A 257 2.63 -11.94 2.25
C LEU A 257 3.83 -12.23 3.16
N LEU A 258 4.11 -13.51 3.36
CA LEU A 258 5.40 -14.00 3.82
C LEU A 258 6.24 -14.36 2.60
N LEU A 259 7.38 -13.69 2.46
CA LEU A 259 8.30 -13.88 1.33
C LEU A 259 9.46 -14.78 1.76
N ARG A 260 9.79 -15.76 0.91
CA ARG A 260 10.96 -16.61 1.11
C ARG A 260 12.24 -15.76 1.06
N GLY A 261 13.14 -15.97 2.03
CA GLY A 261 14.41 -15.23 2.15
C GLY A 261 14.33 -13.91 2.91
N VAL A 262 13.16 -13.53 3.42
CA VAL A 262 12.99 -12.35 4.27
C VAL A 262 12.86 -12.79 5.73
N GLU A 263 13.68 -12.22 6.62
CA GLU A 263 13.72 -12.58 8.06
C GLU A 263 12.52 -12.06 8.87
N GLY A 264 11.58 -11.35 8.25
CA GLY A 264 10.41 -10.79 8.93
C GLY A 264 9.20 -10.65 8.02
N PHE A 265 8.02 -10.70 8.63
CA PHE A 265 6.72 -10.46 7.99
C PHE A 265 5.80 -9.73 8.96
N ILE A 266 4.70 -9.17 8.46
CA ILE A 266 3.71 -8.50 9.30
C ILE A 266 2.72 -9.56 9.79
N GLY A 267 2.59 -9.70 11.11
CA GLY A 267 1.71 -10.66 11.76
C GLY A 267 0.68 -9.98 12.66
N LYS A 268 -0.39 -10.70 12.98
CA LYS A 268 -1.36 -10.35 14.04
C LYS A 268 -1.72 -11.56 14.88
#